data_AF-A0A8T5RPG3-F1
#
_entry.id   AF-A0A8T5RPG3-F1
#
_cell.length_a   1.000
_cell.length_b   1.000
_cell.length_c   1.000
_cell.angle_alpha   90.00
_cell.angle_beta   90.00
_cell.angle_gamma   90.00
#
_symmetry.space_group_name_H-M   'P 1'
#
loop_
_entity.id
_entity.type
_entity.pdbx_description
1 polymer ?
#
loop_
_entity_poly.entity_id
_entity_poly.type
_entity_poly.pdbx_seq_one_letter_code
_entity_poly.pdbx_strand_id
1 'polypeptide(L)'
;MTTQDKSIVGKKGEILPKKHLRVISGISPGDKILIEAYPGELIVKKIFSVEELLKMQILAEGTVDGIEKEIEEESKKQNEMTD
;
A
#
# COMPACT_ATOMS: atom_id res chain seq x y z
N MET A 1 3.48 -8.70 -4.72
CA MET A 1 4.67 -9.46 -4.27
C MET A 1 5.26 -8.74 -3.06
N THR A 2 5.40 -9.38 -1.92
CA THR A 2 6.01 -8.78 -0.72
C THR A 2 7.53 -8.97 -0.77
N THR A 3 8.29 -7.94 -0.40
CA THR A 3 9.76 -8.00 -0.29
C THR A 3 10.15 -7.89 1.17
N GLN A 4 11.09 -8.72 1.61
CA GLN A 4 11.51 -8.81 3.01
C GLN A 4 13.03 -8.75 3.11
N ASP A 5 13.54 -8.13 4.17
CA ASP A 5 14.95 -8.19 4.53
C ASP A 5 15.09 -8.11 6.05
N LYS A 6 16.14 -8.72 6.60
CA LYS A 6 16.46 -8.68 8.02
C LYS A 6 17.29 -7.42 8.33
N SER A 7 16.98 -6.80 9.46
CA SER A 7 17.77 -5.71 10.03
C SER A 7 17.88 -5.89 11.54
N ILE A 8 18.86 -5.21 12.13
CA ILE A 8 19.05 -5.14 13.57
C ILE A 8 18.48 -3.80 14.04
N VAL A 9 17.87 -3.79 15.23
CA VAL A 9 17.43 -2.57 15.91
C VAL A 9 18.66 -1.82 16.40
N GLY A 10 18.75 -0.53 16.04
CA GLY A 10 19.86 0.30 16.45
C GLY A 10 19.88 0.62 17.95
N LYS A 11 20.95 1.24 18.42
CA LYS A 11 21.22 1.42 19.86
C LYS A 11 20.19 2.29 20.57
N LYS A 12 19.48 3.15 19.85
CA LYS A 12 18.43 4.03 20.38
C LYS A 12 17.03 3.53 20.02
N GLY A 13 16.89 2.28 19.57
CA GLY A 13 15.62 1.72 19.12
C GLY A 13 15.26 2.06 17.67
N GLU A 14 16.19 2.64 16.90
CA GLU A 14 15.95 2.99 15.50
C GLU A 14 15.84 1.75 14.61
N ILE A 15 14.84 1.74 13.74
CA ILE A 15 14.66 0.71 12.71
C ILE A 15 14.86 1.38 11.37
N LEU A 16 15.94 1.03 10.68
CA LEU A 16 16.25 1.57 9.35
C LEU A 16 15.88 0.56 8.27
N PRO A 17 14.74 0.75 7.56
CA PRO A 17 14.43 -0.09 6.40
C PRO A 17 15.49 0.12 5.31
N LYS A 18 15.97 -0.97 4.70
CA LYS A 18 16.96 -0.92 3.61
C LYS A 18 16.40 -0.21 2.38
N LYS A 19 17.30 0.31 1.54
CA LYS A 19 16.95 1.15 0.37
C LYS A 19 15.89 0.51 -0.52
N HIS A 20 16.02 -0.77 -0.86
CA HIS A 20 15.08 -1.46 -1.74
C HIS A 20 13.67 -1.55 -1.13
N LEU A 21 13.54 -1.81 0.18
CA LEU A 21 12.24 -1.81 0.85
C LEU A 21 11.59 -0.43 0.77
N ARG A 22 12.34 0.65 1.05
CA ARG A 22 11.82 2.02 0.96
C ARG A 22 11.34 2.39 -0.44
N VAL A 23 12.11 2.00 -1.48
CA VAL A 23 11.76 2.28 -2.89
C VAL A 23 10.46 1.59 -3.27
N ILE A 24 10.28 0.32 -2.91
CA ILE A 24 9.06 -0.44 -3.20
C ILE A 24 7.87 0.14 -2.40
N SER A 25 8.09 0.52 -1.16
CA SER A 25 7.06 1.16 -0.32
C SER A 25 6.77 2.61 -0.70
N GLY A 26 7.47 3.19 -1.68
CA GLY A 26 7.29 4.58 -2.10
C GLY A 26 7.69 5.63 -1.06
N ILE A 27 8.50 5.26 -0.06
CA ILE A 27 8.91 6.14 1.06
C ILE A 27 10.25 6.80 0.74
N SER A 28 10.26 8.13 0.75
CA SER A 28 11.44 8.96 0.54
C SER A 28 11.84 9.72 1.82
N PRO A 29 13.11 10.15 1.97
CA PRO A 29 13.49 11.03 3.06
C PRO A 29 12.64 12.31 3.07
N GLY A 30 12.06 12.63 4.23
CA GLY A 30 11.17 13.79 4.40
C GLY A 30 9.68 13.48 4.26
N ASP A 31 9.31 12.28 3.80
CA ASP A 31 7.90 11.88 3.72
C ASP A 31 7.28 11.78 5.12
N LYS A 32 6.01 12.16 5.21
CA LYS A 32 5.19 11.86 6.38
C LYS A 32 4.74 10.40 6.30
N ILE A 33 4.87 9.69 7.41
CA ILE A 33 4.48 8.29 7.53
C ILE A 33 3.55 8.10 8.73
N LEU A 34 2.67 7.11 8.61
CA LEU A 34 1.89 6.57 9.70
C LEU A 34 2.56 5.27 10.17
N ILE A 35 2.75 5.12 11.47
CA ILE A 35 3.28 3.89 12.07
C ILE A 35 2.19 3.30 12.96
N GLU A 36 1.76 2.08 12.64
CA GLU A 36 0.81 1.30 13.41
C GLU A 36 1.55 0.19 14.14
N ALA A 37 1.16 -0.09 15.38
CA ALA A 37 1.75 -1.13 16.19
C ALA A 37 0.72 -2.20 16.54
N TYR A 38 1.11 -3.45 16.33
CA TYR A 38 0.40 -4.65 16.73
C TYR A 38 1.33 -5.52 17.59
N PRO A 39 0.81 -6.45 18.39
CA PRO A 39 1.67 -7.40 19.10
C PRO A 39 2.59 -8.17 18.13
N GLY A 40 3.89 -7.87 18.18
CA GLY A 40 4.91 -8.50 17.33
C GLY A 40 5.11 -7.86 15.95
N GLU A 41 4.41 -6.79 15.60
CA GLU A 41 4.48 -6.18 14.26
C GLU A 41 4.38 -4.64 14.28
N LEU A 42 5.15 -4.01 13.40
CA LEU A 42 5.03 -2.59 13.09
C LEU A 42 4.72 -2.43 11.60
N ILE A 43 3.63 -1.74 11.28
CA ILE A 43 3.25 -1.43 9.90
C ILE A 43 3.55 0.05 9.65
N VAL A 44 4.34 0.33 8.60
CA VAL A 44 4.69 1.69 8.20
C VAL A 44 4.01 2.02 6.88
N LYS A 45 3.16 3.04 6.88
CA LYS A 45 2.39 3.48 5.71
C LYS A 45 2.83 4.89 5.31
N LYS A 46 3.01 5.14 4.01
CA LYS A 46 3.19 6.50 3.50
C LYS A 46 1.87 7.28 3.62
N ILE A 47 1.96 8.51 4.09
CA ILE A 47 0.84 9.46 4.04
C ILE A 47 1.03 10.29 2.77
N PHE A 48 0.15 10.10 1.79
CA PHE A 48 0.18 10.86 0.55
C PHE A 48 -0.38 12.27 0.75
N SER A 49 0.25 13.24 0.09
CA SER A 49 -0.29 14.57 -0.12
C SER A 49 -1.42 14.56 -1.17
N VAL A 50 -2.27 15.58 -1.14
CA VAL A 50 -3.34 15.74 -2.13
C VAL A 50 -2.77 15.81 -3.54
N GLU A 51 -1.67 16.52 -3.72
CA GLU A 51 -0.97 16.68 -5.00
C GLU A 51 -0.38 15.36 -5.50
N GLU A 52 0.11 14.50 -4.61
CA GLU A 52 0.56 13.16 -4.99
C GLU A 52 -0.62 12.30 -5.45
N LEU A 53 -1.74 12.32 -4.71
CA LEU A 53 -2.94 11.56 -5.05
C LEU A 53 -3.50 11.95 -6.43
N LEU A 54 -3.54 13.25 -6.74
CA LEU A 54 -4.00 13.76 -8.04
C LEU A 54 -3.10 13.39 -9.22
N LYS A 55 -1.83 13.04 -8.95
CA LYS A 55 -0.86 12.61 -9.97
C LYS A 55 -0.79 11.09 -10.12
N MET A 56 -1.46 10.33 -9.25
CA MET A 56 -1.49 8.88 -9.37
C MET A 56 -2.18 8.49 -10.68
N GLN A 57 -1.69 7.42 -11.29
CA GLN A 57 -2.29 6.89 -12.50
C GLN A 57 -3.76 6.54 -12.23
N ILE A 58 -4.64 7.01 -13.11
CA ILE A 58 -6.04 6.62 -13.12
C ILE A 58 -6.09 5.12 -13.42
N LEU A 59 -6.56 4.33 -12.45
CA LEU A 59 -6.61 2.87 -12.55
C LEU A 59 -7.76 2.38 -13.44
N ALA A 60 -8.81 3.18 -13.57
CA ALA A 60 -9.97 2.92 -14.42
C ALA A 60 -10.63 4.25 -14.81
N GLU A 61 -11.01 4.38 -16.07
CA GLU A 61 -11.83 5.49 -16.57
C GLU A 61 -13.27 4.98 -16.74
N GLY A 62 -14.23 5.63 -16.09
CA GLY A 62 -15.63 5.22 -16.15
C GLY A 62 -16.55 6.16 -15.37
N THR A 63 -17.86 6.00 -15.57
CA THR A 63 -18.85 6.60 -14.66
C THR A 63 -18.98 5.73 -13.41
N VAL A 64 -19.41 6.32 -12.29
CA VAL A 64 -19.66 5.56 -11.04
C VAL A 64 -20.55 4.35 -11.31
N ASP A 65 -21.67 4.54 -11.99
CA ASP A 65 -22.61 3.47 -12.38
C ASP A 65 -21.96 2.38 -13.25
N GLY A 66 -21.01 2.74 -14.10
CA GLY A 66 -20.30 1.78 -14.96
C GLY A 66 -19.35 0.90 -14.15
N ILE A 67 -18.60 1.52 -13.25
CA ILE A 67 -17.65 0.83 -12.38
C ILE A 67 -18.39 -0.10 -11.39
N GLU A 68 -19.51 0.35 -10.82
CA GLU A 68 -20.32 -0.48 -9.93
C GLU A 68 -20.84 -1.75 -10.63
N LYS A 69 -21.29 -1.63 -11.88
CA LYS A 69 -21.73 -2.78 -12.68
C LYS A 69 -20.59 -3.76 -12.97
N GLU A 70 -19.42 -3.25 -13.35
CA GLU A 70 -18.25 -4.11 -13.60
C GLU A 70 -17.85 -4.89 -12.34
N ILE A 71 -17.85 -4.24 -11.17
CA ILE A 71 -17.55 -4.90 -9.89
C ILE A 71 -18.58 -5.99 -9.58
N GLU A 72 -19.86 -5.74 -9.81
CA GLU A 72 -20.94 -6.70 -9.53
C GLU A 72 -20.87 -7.91 -10.47
N GLU A 73 -20.59 -7.69 -11.76
CA GLU A 73 -20.42 -8.75 -12.76
C GLU A 73 -19.20 -9.63 -12.45
N GLU A 74 -18.06 -9.04 -12.09
CA GLU A 74 -16.85 -9.78 -11.71
C GLU A 74 -17.06 -10.59 -10.42
N SER A 75 -17.82 -10.05 -9.46
CA SER A 75 -18.18 -10.75 -8.22
C SER A 75 -19.05 -11.98 -8.50
N LYS A 76 -20.01 -11.88 -9.43
CA LYS A 76 -20.86 -13.01 -9.85
C LYS A 76 -20.04 -14.12 -10.51
N LYS A 77 -19.15 -13.75 -11.44
CA LYS A 77 -18.26 -14.71 -12.11
C LYS A 77 -17.35 -15.45 -11.12
N GLN A 78 -16.81 -14.75 -10.11
CA GLN A 78 -15.98 -15.40 -9.09
C GLN A 78 -16.75 -16.41 -8.24
N ASN A 79 -17.99 -16.09 -7.84
CA ASN A 79 -18.82 -17.04 -7.10
C ASN A 79 -19.14 -18.29 -7.94
N GLU A 80 -19.50 -18.11 -9.21
CA GLU A 80 -19.79 -19.23 -10.13
C GLU A 80 -18.58 -20.13 -10.41
N MET A 81 -17.35 -19.63 -10.27
CA MET A 81 -16.11 -20.43 -10.44
C MET A 81 -15.66 -21.13 -9.16
N THR A 82 -16.23 -20.78 -8.00
CA THR A 82 -15.81 -21.28 -6.68
C THR A 82 -16.80 -22.31 -6.11
N ASP A 83 -17.95 -22.50 -6.75
CA ASP A 83 -18.94 -23.56 -6.51
C ASP A 83 -18.78 -24.74 -7.48
#